data_AF-A0A929F5U8-F1
#
_entry.id   AF-A0A929F5U8-F1
#
_cell.length_a   1.000
_cell.length_b   1.000
_cell.length_c   1.000
_cell.angle_alpha   90.00
_cell.angle_beta   90.00
_cell.angle_gamma   90.00
#
_symmetry.space_group_name_H-M   'P 1'
#
loop_
_entity.id
_entity.type
_entity.pdbx_description
1 polymer ?
#
loop_
_entity_poly.entity_id
_entity_poly.type
_entity_poly.pdbx_seq_one_letter_code
_entity_poly.pdbx_strand_id
1 'polypeptide(L)' 'IAGESIEDVQKQLSEAELFKTQRPPRQHISLRLDPFDISMIKRLARKKGIPHTQLMALWLHEKIDQERKSPVPD' A
#
# COMPACT_ATOMS: atom_id res chain seq x y z
N ILE A 1 -11.93 -29.74 5.42
CA ILE A 1 -10.67 -29.42 4.71
C ILE A 1 -10.84 -30.00 3.31
N ALA A 2 -10.72 -29.18 2.27
CA ALA A 2 -11.13 -29.52 0.90
C ALA A 2 -10.55 -30.89 0.46
N GLY A 3 -11.43 -31.76 -0.06
CA GLY A 3 -11.08 -33.12 -0.48
C GLY A 3 -10.46 -33.20 -1.87
N GLU A 4 -9.70 -32.17 -2.26
CA GLU A 4 -8.98 -32.15 -3.53
C GLU A 4 -7.69 -32.97 -3.39
N SER A 5 -7.42 -33.83 -4.38
CA SER A 5 -6.18 -34.59 -4.42
C SER A 5 -5.01 -33.67 -4.77
N ILE A 6 -3.79 -34.08 -4.43
CA ILE A 6 -2.58 -33.32 -4.74
C ILE A 6 -2.45 -33.15 -6.27
N GLU A 7 -2.87 -34.17 -7.01
CA GLU A 7 -2.88 -34.21 -8.47
C GLU A 7 -3.83 -33.17 -9.07
N ASP A 8 -5.01 -32.97 -8.46
CA ASP A 8 -5.99 -31.97 -8.91
C ASP A 8 -5.45 -30.55 -8.73
N VAL A 9 -4.82 -30.27 -7.59
CA VAL A 9 -4.19 -28.98 -7.31
C VAL A 9 -3.05 -28.71 -8.28
N GLN A 10 -2.25 -29.74 -8.58
CA GLN A 10 -1.10 -29.61 -9.47
C GLN A 10 -1.53 -29.38 -10.92
N LYS A 11 -2.63 -30.00 -11.35
CA LYS A 11 -3.26 -29.74 -12.64
C LYS A 11 -3.77 -28.30 -12.73
N GLN A 12 -4.51 -27.82 -11.74
CA GLN A 12 -5.01 -26.44 -11.71
C GLN A 12 -3.89 -25.40 -11.75
N LEU A 13 -2.80 -25.63 -11.02
CA LEU A 13 -1.62 -24.75 -11.05
C LEU A 13 -0.94 -24.75 -12.42
N SER A 14 -0.91 -25.88 -13.12
CA SER A 14 -0.33 -25.98 -14.47
C SER A 14 -1.18 -25.30 -15.55
N GLU A 15 -2.50 -25.27 -15.36
CA GLU A 15 -3.46 -24.66 -16.28
C GLU A 15 -3.69 -23.16 -15.98
N ALA A 16 -3.20 -22.65 -14.84
CA ALA A 16 -3.37 -21.27 -14.44
C ALA A 16 -2.53 -20.32 -15.31
N GLU A 17 -3.18 -19.32 -15.90
CA GLU A 17 -2.49 -18.23 -16.57
C GLU A 17 -1.80 -17.30 -15.55
N LEU A 18 -0.54 -16.97 -15.81
CA LEU A 18 0.21 -16.00 -15.02
C LEU A 18 -0.41 -14.60 -15.20
N PHE A 19 -1.13 -14.13 -14.18
CA PHE A 19 -1.63 -12.76 -14.12
C PHE A 19 -0.47 -11.78 -13.97
N LYS A 20 0.04 -11.29 -15.10
CA LYS A 20 1.09 -10.27 -15.16
C LYS A 20 0.47 -8.88 -14.99
N THR A 21 0.22 -8.50 -13.75
CA THR A 21 -0.05 -7.08 -13.44
C THR A 21 1.26 -6.31 -13.30
N GLN A 22 1.40 -5.23 -14.07
CA GLN A 22 2.46 -4.27 -13.83
C GLN A 22 2.00 -3.31 -12.76
N ARG A 23 2.65 -3.33 -11.60
CA ARG A 23 2.43 -2.29 -10.59
C ARG A 23 2.86 -0.95 -11.21
N PRO A 24 1.98 0.06 -11.27
CA PRO A 24 2.36 1.34 -11.86
C PRO A 24 3.59 1.88 -11.11
N PRO A 25 4.58 2.40 -11.85
CA PRO A 25 5.78 2.93 -11.23
C PRO A 25 5.38 4.11 -10.33
N ARG A 26 5.91 4.13 -9.11
CA ARG A 26 5.72 5.26 -8.20
C ARG A 26 6.75 6.33 -8.55
N GLN A 27 6.28 7.56 -8.73
CA GLN A 27 7.17 8.70 -8.88
C GLN A 27 7.76 9.08 -7.52
N HIS A 28 9.09 9.20 -7.45
CA HIS A 28 9.76 9.70 -6.26
C HIS A 28 9.60 11.22 -6.16
N ILE A 29 9.26 11.73 -4.97
CA ILE A 29 9.20 13.15 -4.67
C ILE A 29 10.08 13.45 -3.46
N SER A 30 10.69 14.62 -3.43
CA SER A 30 11.48 15.10 -2.29
C SER A 30 10.73 16.21 -1.59
N LEU A 31 10.54 16.10 -0.27
CA LEU A 31 9.87 17.08 0.57
C LEU A 31 10.78 17.48 1.73
N ARG A 32 10.73 18.76 2.12
CA ARG A 32 11.33 19.24 3.37
C ARG A 32 10.27 19.20 4.47
N LEU A 33 10.60 18.55 5.57
CA LEU A 33 9.73 18.40 6.73
C LEU A 33 10.50 18.76 8.00
N ASP A 34 9.79 19.12 9.05
CA ASP A 34 10.40 19.35 10.35
C ASP A 34 11.08 18.07 10.86
N PRO A 35 12.34 18.14 11.36
CA PRO A 35 13.04 16.98 11.90
C PRO A 35 12.29 16.26 13.04
N PHE A 36 11.55 17.00 13.86
CA PHE A 36 10.71 16.45 14.91
C PHE A 36 9.57 15.61 14.33
N ASP A 37 8.89 16.11 13.29
CA ASP A 37 7.81 15.37 12.63
C ASP A 37 8.33 14.08 11.99
N ILE A 38 9.48 14.13 11.32
CA ILE A 38 10.14 12.94 10.78
C ILE A 38 10.40 11.91 11.89
N SER A 39 10.86 12.36 13.05
CA SER A 39 11.14 11.50 14.20
C SER A 39 9.86 10.88 14.77
N MET A 40 8.79 11.67 14.85
CA MET A 40 7.47 11.21 15.30
C MET A 40 6.86 10.18 14.34
N ILE A 41 6.89 10.44 13.04
CA ILE A 41 6.39 9.54 12.00
C ILE A 41 7.13 8.20 12.06
N LYS A 42 8.47 8.22 12.19
CA LYS A 42 9.26 6.99 12.34
C LYS A 42 8.85 6.19 13.57
N ARG A 43 8.60 6.86 14.71
CA ARG A 43 8.14 6.20 15.94
C ARG A 43 6.76 5.58 15.77
N LEU A 44 5.82 6.28 15.14
CA LEU A 44 4.47 5.79 14.87
C LEU A 44 4.47 4.61 13.90
N ALA A 45 5.28 4.68 12.84
CA ALA A 45 5.41 3.61 11.85
C ALA A 45 5.96 2.32 12.47
N ARG A 46 6.99 2.43 13.33
CA ARG A 46 7.53 1.29 14.10
C ARG A 46 6.47 0.62 14.97
N LYS A 47 5.66 1.39 15.70
CA LYS A 47 4.55 0.86 16.51
C LYS A 47 3.50 0.12 15.66
N LYS A 48 3.34 0.51 14.39
CA LYS A 48 2.41 -0.09 13.44
C LYS A 48 3.02 -1.22 12.61
N GLY A 49 4.32 -1.53 12.79
CA GLY A 49 5.00 -2.57 12.02
C GLY A 49 5.17 -2.27 10.53
N ILE A 50 5.11 -1.00 10.11
CA ILE A 50 5.24 -0.61 8.70
C ILE A 50 6.36 0.41 8.48
N PRO A 51 6.95 0.49 7.27
CA PRO A 51 7.90 1.55 6.92
C PRO A 51 7.27 2.95 7.03
N HIS A 52 8.06 3.92 7.49
CA HIS A 52 7.62 5.31 7.64
C HIS A 52 7.15 5.93 6.31
N THR A 53 7.82 5.64 5.20
CA THR A 53 7.40 6.09 3.86
C THR A 53 6.05 5.50 3.45
N GLN A 54 5.76 4.26 3.84
CA GLN A 54 4.46 3.62 3.59
C GLN A 54 3.36 4.26 4.45
N LEU A 55 3.63 4.55 5.73
CA LEU A 55 2.69 5.26 6.60
C LEU A 55 2.35 6.65 6.02
N MET A 56 3.37 7.39 5.58
CA MET A 56 3.16 8.71 4.96
C MET A 56 2.33 8.62 3.67
N ALA A 57 2.60 7.63 2.82
CA ALA A 57 1.83 7.44 1.59
C ALA A 57 0.36 7.12 1.89
N LEU A 58 0.09 6.30 2.91
CA LEU A 58 -1.26 5.97 3.34
C LEU A 58 -2.00 7.22 3.84
N TRP A 59 -1.41 7.97 4.77
CA TRP A 59 -2.01 9.20 5.29
C TRP A 59 -2.24 10.25 4.22
N LEU A 60 -1.31 10.42 3.29
CA LEU A 60 -1.48 11.34 2.18
C LEU A 60 -2.68 10.95 1.31
N HIS A 61 -2.83 9.66 1.01
CA HIS A 61 -3.96 9.16 0.25
C HIS A 61 -5.29 9.38 0.99
N GLU A 62 -5.34 9.04 2.28
CA GLU A 62 -6.52 9.28 3.12
C GLU A 62 -6.93 10.76 3.15
N LYS A 63 -5.95 11.66 3.24
CA LYS A 63 -6.20 13.10 3.23
C LYS A 63 -6.71 13.58 1.88
N ILE A 64 -6.10 13.17 0.78
CA ILE A 64 -6.59 13.48 -0.57
C ILE A 64 -8.04 13.02 -0.76
N ASP A 65 -8.37 11.82 -0.29
CA ASP A 65 -9.73 11.29 -0.39
C ASP A 65 -10.75 12.07 0.47
N GLN A 66 -10.32 12.56 1.64
CA GLN A 66 -11.14 13.45 2.48
C GLN A 66 -11.41 14.79 1.78
N GLU A 67 -10.39 15.39 1.16
CA GLU A 67 -10.54 16.64 0.40
C GLU A 67 -11.41 16.45 -0.84
N ARG A 68 -11.30 15.32 -1.54
CA ARG A 68 -12.16 15.02 -2.71
C ARG A 68 -13.64 14.87 -2.36
N LYS A 69 -13.94 14.37 -1.16
CA LYS A 69 -15.32 14.14 -0.70
C LYS A 69 -15.95 15.39 -0.07
N SER A 70 -15.13 16.35 0.34
CA SER A 70 -15.59 17.63 0.85
C SER A 70 -15.63 18.60 -0.33
N PRO A 71 -16.80 18.98 -0.86
CA PRO A 71 -16.83 20.01 -1.89
C PRO A 71 -16.28 21.29 -1.26
N VAL A 72 -15.12 21.75 -1.73
CA VAL A 72 -14.65 23.09 -1.45
C VAL A 72 -15.68 24.03 -2.08
N PRO A 73 -16.35 24.92 -1.31
CA PRO A 73 -17.13 26.00 -1.91
C PRO A 73 -16.13 26.90 -2.65
N ASP A 74 -16.43 27.19 -3.92
CA ASP A 74 -15.66 28.12 -4.77
C ASP A 74 -15.37 29.47 -4.09
#